data_AF-A0A934C7Y2-F1
#
_entry.id   AF-A0A934C7Y2-F1
#
_cell.length_a   1.000
_cell.length_b   1.000
_cell.length_c   1.000
_cell.angle_alpha   90.00
_cell.angle_beta   90.00
_cell.angle_gamma   90.00
#
_symmetry.space_group_name_H-M   'P 1'
#
loop_
_entity.id
_entity.type
_entity.pdbx_description
1 polymer ?
#
loop_
_entity_poly.entity_id
_entity_poly.type
_entity_poly.pdbx_seq_one_letter_code
_entity_poly.pdbx_strand_id
1 'polypeptide(L)'
;MTEHTHTTCEELLDSLSAYIDGALAPELCRELEKHLAECNNCRVVLNTTKRTIDLVQTPLEKPDLPEDVRERLFKRLNLDDYLTRKSK
;
A
#
# COMPACT_ATOMS: atom_id res chain seq x y z
N MET A 1 -2.34 -8.11 -24.50
CA MET A 1 -0.93 -7.92 -24.09
C MET A 1 -0.45 -6.65 -24.77
N THR A 2 -0.77 -5.49 -24.20
CA THR A 2 -0.42 -4.20 -24.80
C THR A 2 1.05 -3.91 -24.48
N GLU A 3 1.89 -3.90 -25.52
CA GLU A 3 3.30 -3.50 -25.43
C GLU A 3 3.40 -2.09 -24.86
N HIS A 4 4.07 -1.95 -23.72
CA HIS A 4 4.29 -0.69 -23.02
C HIS A 4 5.80 -0.44 -22.91
N THR A 5 6.40 0.06 -23.98
CA THR A 5 7.84 0.33 -24.05
C THR A 5 8.11 1.77 -23.66
N HIS A 6 8.38 2.01 -22.38
CA HIS A 6 8.84 3.30 -21.85
C HIS A 6 10.07 3.02 -20.98
N THR A 7 11.23 3.57 -21.32
CA THR A 7 12.50 3.34 -20.59
C THR A 7 12.37 3.65 -19.09
N THR A 8 11.60 4.69 -18.75
CA THR A 8 11.30 5.08 -17.36
C THR A 8 10.38 4.10 -16.60
N CYS A 9 9.62 3.25 -17.30
CA CYS A 9 8.79 2.24 -16.64
C CYS A 9 9.60 1.00 -16.25
N GLU A 10 10.64 0.65 -17.00
CA GLU A 10 11.55 -0.44 -16.64
C GLU A 10 12.34 -0.06 -15.39
N GLU A 11 12.85 1.17 -15.33
CA GLU A 11 13.51 1.73 -14.13
C GLU A 11 12.59 1.76 -12.89
N LEU A 12 11.29 2.01 -13.09
CA LEU A 12 10.30 1.91 -12.03
C LEU A 12 10.16 0.46 -11.52
N LEU A 13 10.13 -0.55 -12.40
CA LEU A 13 10.00 -1.95 -11.98
C LEU A 13 11.17 -2.37 -11.07
N ASP A 14 12.38 -1.95 -11.38
CA ASP A 14 13.58 -2.26 -10.58
C ASP A 14 13.55 -1.59 -9.21
N SER A 15 13.00 -0.38 -9.11
CA SER A 15 12.91 0.40 -7.87
C SER A 15 11.64 0.13 -7.04
N LEU A 16 10.65 -0.57 -7.63
CA LEU A 16 9.32 -0.77 -7.04
C LEU A 16 9.36 -1.53 -5.72
N SER A 17 10.17 -2.60 -5.64
CA SER A 17 10.28 -3.43 -4.43
C SER A 17 10.84 -2.62 -3.27
N ALA A 18 11.95 -1.90 -3.49
CA ALA A 18 12.56 -1.03 -2.48
C ALA A 18 11.61 0.09 -2.04
N TYR A 19 10.79 0.62 -2.96
CA TYR A 19 9.77 1.61 -2.63
C TYR A 19 8.66 1.03 -1.74
N ILE A 20 8.15 -0.16 -2.07
CA ILE A 20 7.11 -0.83 -1.27
C ILE A 20 7.62 -1.12 0.15
N ASP A 21 8.88 -1.56 0.27
CA ASP A 21 9.51 -1.87 1.55
C ASP A 21 9.96 -0.62 2.33
N GLY A 22 9.83 0.58 1.76
CA GLY A 22 10.27 1.83 2.37
C GLY A 22 11.80 1.98 2.47
N ALA A 23 12.55 1.18 1.71
CA ALA A 23 14.02 1.17 1.68
C ALA A 23 14.61 2.03 0.54
N LEU A 24 13.76 2.57 -0.34
CA LEU A 24 14.20 3.43 -1.44
C LEU A 24 14.65 4.82 -0.93
N ALA A 25 15.72 5.35 -1.52
CA ALA A 25 16.24 6.66 -1.13
C ALA A 25 15.21 7.78 -1.39
N PRO A 26 15.13 8.83 -0.53
CA PRO A 26 14.09 9.87 -0.64
C PRO A 26 14.01 10.57 -1.99
N GLU A 27 15.16 10.82 -2.63
CA GLU A 27 15.20 11.47 -3.94
C GLU A 27 14.59 10.58 -5.03
N LEU A 28 14.91 9.28 -5.01
CA LEU A 28 14.33 8.29 -5.93
C LEU A 28 12.84 8.07 -5.67
N CYS A 29 12.38 8.12 -4.41
CA CYS A 29 10.96 8.06 -4.09
C CYS A 29 10.18 9.19 -4.79
N ARG A 30 10.71 10.42 -4.78
CA ARG A 30 10.06 11.57 -5.44
C ARG A 30 9.96 11.39 -6.95
N GLU A 31 11.03 10.90 -7.58
CA GLU A 31 11.04 10.62 -9.02
C GLU A 31 10.03 9.53 -9.38
N LEU A 32 9.97 8.47 -8.57
CA LEU A 32 9.02 7.38 -8.72
C LEU A 32 7.57 7.86 -8.57
N GLU A 33 7.29 8.66 -7.54
CA GLU A 33 5.98 9.26 -7.30
C GLU A 33 5.53 10.16 -8.46
N LYS A 34 6.45 10.95 -9.02
CA LYS A 34 6.18 11.76 -10.21
C LYS A 34 5.78 10.88 -11.39
N HIS A 35 6.52 9.79 -11.64
CA HIS A 35 6.17 8.85 -12.70
C HIS A 35 4.79 8.20 -12.45
N LEU A 36 4.51 7.77 -11.22
CA LEU A 36 3.24 7.18 -10.83
C LEU A 36 2.07 8.17 -10.95
N ALA A 37 2.30 9.48 -10.90
CA ALA A 37 1.28 10.49 -11.15
C ALA A 37 0.87 10.55 -12.63
N GLU A 38 1.77 10.24 -13.55
CA GLU A 38 1.55 10.38 -14.99
C GLU A 38 1.25 9.05 -15.70
N CYS A 39 1.74 7.91 -15.16
CA CYS A 39 1.62 6.60 -15.82
C CYS A 39 0.59 5.68 -15.15
N ASN A 40 -0.49 5.38 -15.89
CA ASN A 40 -1.54 4.49 -15.39
C ASN A 40 -1.10 3.02 -15.27
N ASN A 41 -0.31 2.52 -16.22
CA ASN A 41 0.12 1.12 -16.21
C ASN A 41 0.99 0.82 -14.99
N CYS A 42 1.91 1.73 -14.66
CA CYS A 42 2.76 1.61 -13.48
C CYS A 42 1.98 1.68 -12.17
N ARG A 43 0.93 2.52 -12.09
CA ARG A 43 -0.01 2.49 -10.97
C ARG A 43 -0.70 1.14 -10.82
N VAL A 44 -1.15 0.55 -11.93
CA VAL A 44 -1.77 -0.80 -11.90
C VAL A 44 -0.77 -1.80 -11.35
N VAL A 45 0.47 -1.83 -11.87
CA VAL A 45 1.51 -2.75 -11.40
C VAL A 45 1.77 -2.57 -9.90
N LEU A 46 2.01 -1.35 -9.43
CA LEU A 46 2.20 -1.05 -8.00
C LEU A 46 1.06 -1.58 -7.14
N ASN A 47 -0.18 -1.30 -7.55
CA ASN A 47 -1.38 -1.69 -6.79
C ASN A 47 -1.54 -3.21 -6.76
N THR A 48 -1.33 -3.89 -7.89
CA THR A 48 -1.42 -5.36 -7.96
C THR A 48 -0.31 -6.04 -7.15
N THR A 49 0.90 -5.48 -7.16
CA THR A 49 2.02 -6.00 -6.37
C THR A 49 1.73 -5.85 -4.88
N LYS A 50 1.31 -4.67 -4.42
CA LYS A 50 0.89 -4.46 -3.02
C LYS A 50 -0.22 -5.41 -2.60
N ARG A 51 -1.25 -5.57 -3.43
CA ARG A 51 -2.35 -6.49 -3.16
C ARG A 51 -1.89 -7.95 -3.07
N THR A 52 -0.92 -8.34 -3.88
CA THR A 52 -0.33 -9.69 -3.85
C THR A 52 0.45 -9.91 -2.55
N ILE A 53 1.22 -8.92 -2.13
CA ILE A 53 1.94 -8.93 -0.84
C ILE A 53 0.94 -9.07 0.31
N ASP A 54 -0.12 -8.26 0.34
CA ASP A 54 -1.17 -8.34 1.36
C ASP A 54 -1.81 -9.73 1.41
N LEU A 55 -2.12 -10.31 0.25
CA LEU A 55 -2.74 -11.63 0.16
C LEU A 55 -1.83 -12.74 0.72
N VAL A 56 -0.53 -12.67 0.46
CA VAL A 56 0.46 -13.64 0.94
C VAL A 56 0.78 -13.44 2.42
N GLN A 57 0.80 -12.19 2.89
CA GLN A 57 1.11 -11.86 4.28
C GLN A 57 -0.10 -12.01 5.22
N THR A 58 -1.32 -12.10 4.69
CA THR A 58 -2.52 -12.29 5.50
C THR A 58 -2.46 -13.63 6.22
N PRO A 59 -2.37 -13.64 7.57
CA PRO A 59 -2.36 -14.89 8.33
C PRO A 59 -3.70 -15.62 8.17
N LEU A 60 -3.65 -16.96 8.10
CA LEU A 60 -4.86 -17.81 8.09
C LEU A 60 -5.68 -17.62 9.37
N GLU A 61 -5.01 -17.36 10.49
CA GLU A 61 -5.62 -17.01 11.77
C GLU A 61 -5.36 -15.54 12.05
N LYS A 62 -6.43 -14.72 12.04
CA LYS A 62 -6.32 -13.33 12.47
C LYS A 62 -6.02 -13.32 13.97
N PRO A 63 -4.91 -12.72 14.43
CA PRO A 63 -4.70 -12.54 15.85
C PRO A 63 -5.86 -11.73 16.41
N ASP A 64 -6.49 -12.22 17.47
CA ASP A 64 -7.55 -11.49 18.17
C ASP A 64 -6.95 -10.20 18.72
N LEU A 65 -7.26 -9.06 18.09
CA LEU A 65 -6.91 -7.75 18.59
C LEU A 65 -7.79 -7.46 19.81
N PRO A 66 -7.22 -7.22 21.00
CA PRO A 66 -8.00 -6.87 22.17
C PRO A 66 -8.87 -5.63 21.92
N GLU A 67 -10.13 -5.70 22.33
CA GLU A 67 -11.12 -4.65 22.09
C GLU A 67 -10.70 -3.31 22.72
N ASP A 68 -10.06 -3.34 23.89
CA ASP A 68 -9.57 -2.13 24.58
C ASP A 68 -8.49 -1.40 23.76
N VAL A 69 -7.62 -2.14 23.06
CA VAL A 69 -6.60 -1.58 22.18
C VAL A 69 -7.27 -0.92 20.97
N ARG A 70 -8.27 -1.57 20.39
CA ARG A 70 -9.07 -1.02 19.27
C ARG A 70 -9.77 0.28 19.67
N GLU A 71 -10.47 0.29 20.80
CA GLU A 71 -11.18 1.48 21.29
C GLU A 71 -10.25 2.66 21.56
N ARG A 72 -9.11 2.40 22.22
CA ARG A 72 -8.12 3.45 22.53
C ARG A 72 -7.53 4.05 21.26
N LEU A 73 -7.21 3.22 20.26
CA LEU A 73 -6.71 3.67 18.97
C LEU A 73 -7.73 4.56 18.26
N PHE A 74 -8.98 4.11 18.18
CA PHE A 74 -10.05 4.83 17.47
C PHE A 74 -10.36 6.17 18.12
N LYS A 75 -10.41 6.24 19.45
CA LYS A 75 -10.52 7.50 20.21
C LYS A 75 -9.38 8.46 19.91
N ARG A 76 -8.13 7.98 19.84
CA ARG A 76 -6.96 8.82 19.56
C ARG A 76 -6.92 9.36 18.13
N LEU A 77 -7.48 8.60 17.19
CA LEU A 77 -7.63 9.02 15.80
C LEU A 77 -8.91 9.82 15.54
N ASN A 78 -9.72 10.10 16.57
CA ASN A 78 -11.05 10.73 16.47
C ASN A 78 -12.01 9.97 15.53
N LEU A 79 -11.94 8.63 15.54
CA LEU A 79 -12.74 7.72 14.72
C LEU A 79 -13.89 7.06 15.52
N ASP A 80 -14.41 7.75 16.54
CA ASP A 80 -15.40 7.21 17.47
C ASP A 80 -16.70 6.73 16.79
N ASP A 81 -17.08 7.34 15.66
CA ASP A 81 -18.24 6.92 14.85
C ASP A 81 -18.16 5.43 14.42
N TYR A 82 -16.95 4.94 14.15
CA TYR A 82 -16.71 3.55 13.77
C TYR A 82 -16.81 2.57 14.96
N LEU A 83 -16.74 3.06 16.20
CA LEU A 83 -17.01 2.24 17.40
C LEU A 83 -18.52 2.08 17.60
N THR A 84 -19.30 3.16 17.38
CA THR A 84 -20.76 3.16 17.55
C THR A 84 -21.52 2.36 16.49
N ARG A 85 -20.92 2.09 15.33
CA ARG A 85 -21.55 1.30 14.24
C ARG A 85 -21.65 -0.20 14.53
N LYS A 86 -21.13 -0.69 15.66
CA LYS A 86 -21.10 -2.13 16.01
C LYS A 86 -22.16 -2.48 17.07
N SER A 87 -23.40 -2.64 16.62
CA SER A 87 -24.39 -3.55 17.22
C SER A 87 -25.57 -3.75 16.25
N LYS A 88 -25.36 -4.58 15.22
CA LYS A 88 -26.39 -5.48 14.68
C LYS A 88 -25.73 -6.63 13.91
#